data_AF-A0A6P0LTF3-F1
#
_entry.id   AF-A0A6P0LTF3-F1
#
_cell.length_a   1.000
_cell.length_b   1.000
_cell.length_c   1.000
_cell.angle_alpha   90.00
_cell.angle_beta   90.00
_cell.angle_gamma   90.00
#
_symmetry.space_group_name_H-M   'P 1'
#
loop_
_entity.id
_entity.type
_entity.pdbx_description
1 polymer ?
#
loop_
_entity_poly.entity_id
_entity_poly.type
_entity_poly.pdbx_seq_one_letter_code
_entity_poly.pdbx_strand_id
1 'polypeptide(L)'
;MGRAQAELKLLAFQRTDQSWNKVSGEEVLPTEQANNFGDGALVIVNLSGNRQIQGTIEAAGGRLVNLLQNFSRLLEKSKNQEEEIEQWKQSLTYQSQELNRREMEMEARLEQMQTMEEDFSRIEQQRQELETTEAETAKVRQELERKSKELEGAWEQLRGQQLRLQEQVSEGSYSAGLDAQQAGVIQQLLNRLSGGVESTQSVWEPLNQALELLKHQQSVLDTHWQQLNEQRLLAEKLEADVEGHGEEVQHQTQKLQQLQASCEQANREMQVQQTNLEIKLESARMVSLQLQTQQELYQELARMATTSGDVKISQMVDIAALEKMPLGELQDIVQNLQQDLEKVVRFVNDQEEELTLQHQGIEELQEQIRVASEYDRISLETQLADEQDRYQMLDRTLVGQRRTLWEREEILNQHLRVLRLRQGIVDSNGQQNQKIDLGPILLELEAQCKQQSDQLQQLEREIEQMRQSLSQAEELMNQQTQEKDAKLAQVKNWEESWLSNQVKVAQLWGKVHLYEETLQPLQDGVNEIRQKLDAIANALNHIQKTGGSQQQAITQISQIISSLSQSPELAAS
;
A
#
# COMPACT_ATOMS: atom_id res chain seq x y z
N MET A 1 13.20 -14.81 92.23
CA MET A 1 12.20 -15.05 91.18
C MET A 1 12.81 -14.55 89.88
N GLY A 2 13.40 -15.44 89.06
CA GLY A 2 14.02 -15.07 87.79
C GLY A 2 12.95 -14.80 86.74
N ARG A 3 13.04 -13.66 86.03
CA ARG A 3 12.18 -13.40 84.87
C ARG A 3 12.52 -14.43 83.80
N ALA A 4 11.51 -15.10 83.25
CA ALA A 4 11.71 -15.98 82.10
C ALA A 4 12.25 -15.14 80.92
N GLN A 5 13.30 -15.64 80.27
CA GLN A 5 13.95 -14.99 79.13
C GLN A 5 13.36 -15.58 77.84
N ALA A 6 12.75 -14.76 76.99
CA ALA A 6 12.24 -15.20 75.70
C ALA A 6 13.37 -15.55 74.73
N GLU A 7 13.11 -16.50 73.84
CA GLU A 7 14.03 -16.99 72.82
C GLU A 7 13.52 -16.67 71.42
N LEU A 8 14.35 -16.05 70.59
CA LEU A 8 14.02 -15.71 69.20
C LEU A 8 14.66 -16.72 68.25
N LYS A 9 13.85 -17.38 67.43
CA LYS A 9 14.31 -18.26 66.36
C LYS A 9 14.50 -17.46 65.06
N LEU A 10 15.72 -17.46 64.51
CA LEU A 10 16.00 -16.78 63.25
C LEU A 10 15.49 -17.61 62.05
N LEU A 11 14.66 -16.99 61.21
CA LEU A 11 14.00 -17.66 60.08
C LEU A 11 14.58 -17.27 58.72
N ALA A 12 14.82 -15.97 58.52
CA ALA A 12 15.33 -15.39 57.30
C ALA A 12 16.17 -14.14 57.60
N PHE A 13 17.09 -13.80 56.71
CA PHE A 13 17.88 -12.57 56.78
C PHE A 13 17.74 -11.77 55.49
N GLN A 14 17.73 -10.45 55.61
CA GLN A 14 17.69 -9.53 54.47
C GLN A 14 19.11 -9.23 54.01
N ARG A 15 19.36 -9.32 52.71
CA ARG A 15 20.61 -8.92 52.05
C ARG A 15 20.61 -7.42 51.73
N THR A 16 21.78 -6.91 51.35
CA THR A 16 21.99 -5.52 50.96
C THR A 16 21.19 -5.10 49.71
N ASP A 17 20.80 -6.07 48.88
CA ASP A 17 19.92 -5.90 47.70
C ASP A 17 18.42 -6.00 48.06
N GLN A 18 18.09 -5.92 49.36
CA GLN A 18 16.74 -6.07 49.92
C GLN A 18 16.09 -7.45 49.74
N SER A 19 16.80 -8.43 49.16
CA SER A 19 16.31 -9.81 49.04
C SER A 19 16.34 -10.55 50.38
N TRP A 20 15.36 -11.43 50.61
CA TRP A 20 15.30 -12.26 51.81
C TRP A 20 15.76 -13.68 51.53
N ASN A 21 16.70 -14.17 52.33
CA ASN A 21 17.16 -15.55 52.25
C ASN A 21 16.87 -16.29 53.55
N LYS A 22 16.57 -17.59 53.43
CA LYS A 22 16.37 -18.47 54.57
C LYS A 22 17.67 -18.62 55.36
N VAL A 23 17.57 -18.64 56.69
CA VAL A 23 18.69 -18.99 57.57
C VAL A 23 18.90 -20.51 57.52
N SER A 24 20.14 -20.94 57.25
CA SER A 24 20.51 -22.35 57.19
C SER A 24 20.83 -22.87 58.60
N GLY A 25 19.84 -23.48 59.26
CA GLY A 25 19.97 -24.08 60.60
C GLY A 25 18.92 -23.57 61.59
N GLU A 26 18.83 -24.19 62.77
CA GLU A 26 18.05 -23.64 63.89
C GLU A 26 18.97 -22.77 64.75
N GLU A 27 18.88 -21.47 64.54
CA GLU A 27 19.63 -20.49 65.31
C GLU A 27 18.67 -19.73 66.24
N VAL A 28 18.97 -19.77 67.54
CA VAL A 28 18.13 -19.22 68.61
C VAL A 28 18.90 -18.18 69.41
N LEU A 29 18.29 -17.01 69.61
CA LEU A 29 18.87 -15.88 70.34
C LEU A 29 18.02 -15.56 71.59
N PRO A 30 18.54 -15.78 72.82
CA PRO A 30 17.82 -15.46 74.03
C PRO A 30 17.86 -13.94 74.31
N THR A 31 16.70 -13.31 74.52
CA THR A 31 16.59 -11.87 74.81
C THR A 31 15.38 -11.52 75.69
N GLU A 32 15.60 -10.66 76.68
CA GLU A 32 14.52 -10.17 77.55
C GLU A 32 13.59 -9.16 76.84
N GLN A 33 14.07 -8.53 75.75
CA GLN A 33 13.28 -7.55 74.97
C GLN A 33 12.12 -8.20 74.21
N ALA A 34 12.18 -9.51 73.96
CA ALA A 34 11.14 -10.26 73.26
C ALA A 34 9.97 -10.66 74.18
N ASN A 35 10.08 -10.49 75.51
CA ASN A 35 9.02 -10.81 76.47
C ASN A 35 7.74 -9.98 76.28
N ASN A 36 7.81 -8.88 75.54
CA ASN A 36 6.65 -8.03 75.21
C ASN A 36 5.83 -8.56 74.03
N PHE A 37 6.29 -9.62 73.35
CA PHE A 37 5.61 -10.26 72.24
C PHE A 37 5.07 -11.63 72.66
N GLY A 38 3.90 -12.01 72.13
CA GLY A 38 3.32 -13.34 72.39
C GLY A 38 4.13 -14.45 71.74
N ASP A 39 4.03 -15.68 72.28
CA ASP A 39 4.66 -16.85 71.69
C ASP A 39 4.16 -17.06 70.24
N GLY A 40 5.09 -17.36 69.32
CA GLY A 40 4.82 -17.46 67.88
C GLY A 40 4.72 -16.12 67.11
N ALA A 41 4.95 -14.96 67.74
CA ALA A 41 4.94 -13.67 67.05
C ALA A 41 6.14 -13.52 66.10
N LEU A 42 5.87 -13.06 64.87
CA LEU A 42 6.92 -12.71 63.90
C LEU A 42 7.46 -11.31 64.19
N VAL A 43 8.77 -11.22 64.35
CA VAL A 43 9.48 -9.97 64.65
C VAL A 43 10.67 -9.78 63.72
N ILE A 44 11.01 -8.52 63.47
CA ILE A 44 12.21 -8.13 62.71
C ILE A 44 13.23 -7.60 63.72
N VAL A 45 14.44 -8.12 63.63
CA VAL A 45 15.56 -7.74 64.50
C VAL A 45 16.77 -7.41 63.65
N ASN A 46 17.41 -6.28 63.96
CA ASN A 46 18.68 -5.92 63.36
C ASN A 46 19.80 -6.56 64.19
N LEU A 47 20.68 -7.30 63.54
CA LEU A 47 21.81 -7.96 64.18
C LEU A 47 23.11 -7.24 63.82
N SER A 48 23.96 -6.99 64.81
CA SER A 48 25.32 -6.48 64.59
C SER A 48 26.23 -7.59 64.02
N GLY A 49 27.43 -7.21 63.54
CA GLY A 49 28.42 -8.17 63.00
C GLY A 49 28.83 -9.29 63.98
N ASN A 50 28.56 -9.13 65.28
CA ASN A 50 28.79 -10.13 66.33
C ASN A 50 27.52 -10.90 66.74
N ARG A 51 26.46 -10.89 65.90
CA ARG A 51 25.16 -11.55 66.13
C ARG A 51 24.44 -11.12 67.41
N GLN A 52 24.70 -9.88 67.86
CA GLN A 52 23.96 -9.26 68.96
C GLN A 52 22.83 -8.39 68.41
N ILE A 53 21.68 -8.40 69.07
CA ILE A 53 20.53 -7.56 68.71
C ILE A 53 20.91 -6.08 68.88
N GLN A 54 20.72 -5.30 67.83
CA GLN A 54 21.07 -3.88 67.77
C GLN A 54 19.78 -3.08 67.53
N GLY A 55 19.40 -2.23 68.48
CA GLY A 55 18.15 -1.46 68.43
C GLY A 55 16.95 -2.19 69.05
N THR A 56 15.74 -1.67 68.79
CA THR A 56 14.46 -2.19 69.29
C THR A 56 13.90 -3.29 68.38
N ILE A 57 13.28 -4.31 68.97
CA ILE A 57 12.58 -5.38 68.23
C ILE A 57 11.27 -4.82 67.66
N GLU A 58 11.04 -4.99 66.36
CA GLU A 58 9.84 -4.51 65.66
C GLU A 58 8.90 -5.68 65.30
N ALA A 59 7.59 -5.42 65.30
CA ALA A 59 6.61 -6.39 64.81
C ALA A 59 6.73 -6.55 63.27
N ALA A 60 6.84 -7.78 62.77
CA ALA A 60 7.07 -8.02 61.35
C ALA A 60 5.81 -7.87 60.47
N GLY A 61 4.62 -7.83 61.07
CA GLY A 61 3.33 -7.93 60.36
C GLY A 61 3.16 -6.92 59.23
N GLY A 62 3.23 -5.63 59.52
CA GLY A 62 3.02 -4.58 58.51
C GLY A 62 4.06 -4.62 57.38
N ARG A 63 5.33 -4.91 57.71
CA ARG A 63 6.42 -4.98 56.73
C ARG A 63 6.32 -6.22 55.83
N LEU A 64 5.88 -7.36 56.37
CA LEU A 64 5.61 -8.57 55.60
C LEU A 64 4.41 -8.39 54.67
N VAL A 65 3.35 -7.73 55.13
CA VAL A 65 2.18 -7.41 54.29
C VAL A 65 2.59 -6.53 53.11
N ASN A 66 3.38 -5.48 53.34
CA ASN A 66 3.88 -4.61 52.27
C ASN A 66 4.78 -5.36 51.28
N LEU A 67 5.66 -6.26 51.76
CA LEU A 67 6.49 -7.09 50.89
C LEU A 67 5.63 -8.02 50.02
N LEU A 68 4.63 -8.69 50.60
CA LEU A 68 3.74 -9.58 49.86
C LEU A 68 2.89 -8.83 48.83
N GLN A 69 2.37 -7.65 49.17
CA GLN A 69 1.66 -6.78 48.23
C GLN A 69 2.55 -6.34 47.07
N ASN A 70 3.80 -5.94 47.36
CA ASN A 70 4.76 -5.57 46.33
C ASN A 70 5.13 -6.75 45.42
N PHE A 71 5.36 -7.94 45.98
CA PHE A 71 5.59 -9.16 45.19
C PHE A 71 4.40 -9.52 44.30
N SER A 72 3.17 -9.37 44.80
CA SER A 72 1.95 -9.61 44.02
C SER A 72 1.86 -8.66 42.82
N ARG A 73 2.09 -7.35 43.04
CA ARG A 73 2.10 -6.35 41.96
C ARG A 73 3.20 -6.59 40.95
N LEU A 74 4.38 -7.02 41.39
CA LEU A 74 5.52 -7.32 40.52
C LEU A 74 5.26 -8.58 39.67
N LEU A 75 4.60 -9.59 40.26
CA LEU A 75 4.17 -10.80 39.57
C LEU A 75 3.09 -10.49 38.50
N GLU A 76 2.12 -9.62 38.80
CA GLU A 76 1.13 -9.15 37.82
C GLU A 76 1.79 -8.36 36.69
N LYS A 77 2.69 -7.41 37.00
CA LYS A 77 3.45 -6.69 35.98
C LYS A 77 4.27 -7.61 35.08
N SER A 78 4.91 -8.64 35.66
CA SER A 78 5.68 -9.63 34.92
C SER A 78 4.80 -10.44 33.96
N LYS A 79 3.57 -10.79 34.37
CA LYS A 79 2.61 -11.49 33.49
C LYS A 79 2.16 -10.61 32.34
N ASN A 80 1.82 -9.34 32.60
CA ASN A 80 1.45 -8.40 31.55
C ASN A 80 2.59 -8.22 30.54
N GLN A 81 3.84 -8.13 31.01
CA GLN A 81 5.02 -8.08 30.15
C GLN A 81 5.21 -9.37 29.32
N GLU A 82 4.98 -10.55 29.90
CA GLU A 82 4.99 -11.81 29.14
C GLU A 82 3.91 -11.83 28.05
N GLU A 83 2.71 -11.33 28.34
CA GLU A 83 1.62 -11.22 27.37
C GLU A 83 1.94 -10.24 26.24
N GLU A 84 2.52 -9.07 26.54
CA GLU A 84 2.99 -8.10 25.55
C GLU A 84 4.08 -8.71 24.65
N ILE A 85 5.04 -9.43 25.24
CA ILE A 85 6.10 -10.13 24.48
C ILE A 85 5.48 -11.19 23.55
N GLU A 86 4.47 -11.92 24.03
CA GLU A 86 3.81 -12.95 23.22
C GLU A 86 3.02 -12.32 22.07
N GLN A 87 2.36 -11.17 22.30
CA GLN A 87 1.73 -10.38 21.24
C GLN A 87 2.76 -9.88 20.20
N TRP A 88 3.92 -9.39 20.65
CA TRP A 88 5.00 -8.99 19.74
C TRP A 88 5.56 -10.15 18.92
N LYS A 89 5.67 -11.35 19.51
CA LYS A 89 6.06 -12.55 18.74
C LYS A 89 5.02 -12.90 17.69
N GLN A 90 3.73 -12.78 18.00
CA GLN A 90 2.65 -13.04 17.05
C GLN A 90 2.70 -12.03 15.89
N SER A 91 2.87 -10.74 16.17
CA SER A 91 3.01 -9.72 15.12
C SER A 91 4.26 -9.93 14.26
N LEU A 92 5.39 -10.30 14.87
CA LEU A 92 6.63 -10.60 14.14
C LEU A 92 6.47 -11.83 13.24
N THR A 93 5.76 -12.86 13.73
CA THR A 93 5.46 -14.08 12.97
C THR A 93 4.59 -13.74 11.76
N TYR A 94 3.55 -12.91 11.95
CA TYR A 94 2.71 -12.44 10.86
C TYR A 94 3.52 -11.63 9.82
N GLN A 95 4.36 -10.70 10.28
CA GLN A 95 5.23 -9.93 9.39
C GLN A 95 6.21 -10.81 8.60
N SER A 96 6.79 -11.84 9.22
CA SER A 96 7.65 -12.81 8.54
C SER A 96 6.90 -13.64 7.50
N GLN A 97 5.67 -14.05 7.79
CA GLN A 97 4.83 -14.76 6.82
C GLN A 97 4.47 -13.88 5.62
N GLU A 98 4.12 -12.62 5.86
CA GLU A 98 3.80 -11.67 4.81
C GLU A 98 5.03 -11.32 3.95
N LEU A 99 6.23 -11.23 4.57
CA LEU A 99 7.48 -11.09 3.83
C LEU A 99 7.76 -12.29 2.93
N ASN A 100 7.66 -13.52 3.45
CA ASN A 100 7.83 -14.73 2.64
C ASN A 100 6.82 -14.79 1.49
N ARG A 101 5.57 -14.36 1.74
CA ARG A 101 4.56 -14.27 0.69
C ARG A 101 4.98 -13.30 -0.41
N ARG A 102 5.43 -12.09 -0.05
CA ARG A 102 5.91 -11.10 -1.02
C ARG A 102 7.15 -11.57 -1.77
N GLU A 103 8.05 -12.30 -1.11
CA GLU A 103 9.22 -12.89 -1.74
C GLU A 103 8.82 -13.92 -2.81
N MET A 104 7.88 -14.82 -2.49
CA MET A 104 7.33 -15.76 -3.48
C MET A 104 6.63 -15.05 -4.64
N GLU A 105 5.85 -13.98 -4.37
CA GLU A 105 5.22 -13.19 -5.44
C GLU A 105 6.25 -12.49 -6.34
N MET A 106 7.37 -12.02 -5.79
CA MET A 106 8.46 -11.44 -6.58
C MET A 106 9.21 -12.48 -7.40
N GLU A 107 9.47 -13.66 -6.83
CA GLU A 107 10.14 -14.76 -7.53
C GLU A 107 9.29 -15.24 -8.72
N ALA A 108 7.98 -15.40 -8.53
CA ALA A 108 7.06 -15.73 -9.63
C ALA A 108 7.05 -14.67 -10.74
N ARG A 109 7.17 -13.38 -10.39
CA ARG A 109 7.30 -12.30 -11.40
C ARG A 109 8.61 -12.34 -12.15
N LEU A 110 9.72 -12.69 -11.48
CA LEU A 110 11.02 -12.87 -12.13
C LEU A 110 11.00 -14.04 -13.12
N GLU A 111 10.37 -15.16 -12.75
CA GLU A 111 10.18 -16.29 -13.66
C GLU A 111 9.34 -15.90 -14.89
N GLN A 112 8.27 -15.11 -14.69
CA GLN A 112 7.48 -14.57 -15.80
C GLN A 112 8.30 -13.65 -16.71
N MET A 113 9.15 -12.78 -16.16
CA MET A 113 10.03 -11.92 -16.96
C MET A 113 11.03 -12.75 -17.76
N GLN A 114 11.62 -13.79 -17.18
CA GLN A 114 12.54 -14.68 -17.89
C GLN A 114 11.84 -15.41 -19.04
N THR A 115 10.62 -15.90 -18.83
CA THR A 115 9.84 -16.52 -19.92
C THR A 115 9.48 -15.51 -21.02
N MET A 116 9.14 -14.27 -20.66
CA MET A 116 8.92 -13.20 -21.64
C MET A 116 10.19 -12.87 -22.44
N GLU A 117 11.36 -12.84 -21.80
CA GLU A 117 12.64 -12.62 -22.49
C GLU A 117 12.95 -13.77 -23.47
N GLU A 118 12.70 -15.02 -23.06
CA GLU A 118 12.84 -16.18 -23.94
C GLU A 118 11.89 -16.10 -25.15
N ASP A 119 10.62 -15.76 -24.93
CA ASP A 119 9.63 -15.60 -26.00
C ASP A 119 10.01 -14.46 -26.95
N PHE A 120 10.48 -13.33 -26.41
CA PHE A 120 10.98 -12.21 -27.22
C PHE A 120 12.17 -12.65 -28.08
N SER A 121 13.10 -13.42 -27.52
CA SER A 121 14.24 -13.94 -28.28
C SER A 121 13.82 -14.89 -29.42
N ARG A 122 12.77 -15.71 -29.19
CA ARG A 122 12.20 -16.59 -30.23
C ARG A 122 11.51 -15.80 -31.32
N ILE A 123 10.73 -14.77 -30.97
CA ILE A 123 10.06 -13.89 -31.93
C ILE A 123 11.10 -13.16 -32.79
N GLU A 124 12.20 -12.70 -32.18
CA GLU A 124 13.27 -12.04 -32.92
C GLU A 124 13.97 -13.00 -33.90
N GLN A 125 14.22 -14.25 -33.48
CA GLN A 125 14.72 -15.29 -34.39
C GLN A 125 13.76 -15.56 -35.56
N GLN A 126 12.45 -15.69 -35.27
CA GLN A 126 11.44 -15.87 -36.32
C GLN A 126 11.37 -14.68 -37.28
N ARG A 127 11.52 -13.44 -36.79
CA ARG A 127 11.60 -12.24 -37.63
C ARG A 127 12.80 -12.28 -38.57
N GLN A 128 13.96 -12.67 -38.07
CA GLN A 128 15.17 -12.80 -38.90
C GLN A 128 15.00 -13.90 -39.96
N GLU A 129 14.42 -15.04 -39.60
CA GLU A 129 14.08 -16.10 -40.56
C GLU A 129 13.11 -15.60 -41.63
N LEU A 130 12.04 -14.90 -41.25
CA LEU A 130 11.11 -14.31 -42.20
C LEU A 130 11.81 -13.32 -43.15
N GLU A 131 12.63 -12.40 -42.63
CA GLU A 131 13.37 -11.45 -43.45
C GLU A 131 14.29 -12.16 -44.46
N THR A 132 14.94 -13.26 -44.06
CA THR A 132 15.74 -14.08 -44.98
C THR A 132 14.89 -14.76 -46.05
N THR A 133 13.72 -15.31 -45.70
CA THR A 133 12.81 -15.93 -46.67
C THR A 133 12.20 -14.90 -47.64
N GLU A 134 11.90 -13.69 -47.16
CA GLU A 134 11.45 -12.57 -48.01
C GLU A 134 12.55 -12.17 -49.00
N ALA A 135 13.80 -12.11 -48.55
CA ALA A 135 14.94 -11.82 -49.43
C ALA A 135 15.15 -12.94 -50.48
N GLU A 136 14.95 -14.21 -50.13
CA GLU A 136 15.04 -15.34 -51.05
C GLU A 136 13.89 -15.35 -52.07
N THR A 137 12.65 -15.13 -51.61
CA THR A 137 11.47 -15.05 -52.51
C THR A 137 11.58 -13.87 -53.47
N ALA A 138 12.14 -12.73 -53.03
CA ALA A 138 12.43 -11.59 -53.91
C ALA A 138 13.44 -11.97 -55.00
N LYS A 139 14.51 -12.71 -54.68
CA LYS A 139 15.47 -13.21 -55.68
C LYS A 139 14.81 -14.16 -56.68
N VAL A 140 14.00 -15.11 -56.20
CA VAL A 140 13.29 -16.06 -57.07
C VAL A 140 12.31 -15.34 -58.00
N ARG A 141 11.58 -14.33 -57.51
CA ARG A 141 10.70 -13.49 -58.34
C ARG A 141 11.48 -12.77 -59.44
N GLN A 142 12.63 -12.20 -59.11
CA GLN A 142 13.49 -11.52 -60.08
C GLN A 142 14.02 -12.48 -61.16
N GLU A 143 14.41 -13.71 -60.78
CA GLU A 143 14.82 -14.74 -61.74
C GLU A 143 13.67 -15.19 -62.64
N LEU A 144 12.46 -15.33 -62.09
CA LEU A 144 11.27 -15.71 -62.86
C LEU A 144 10.87 -14.62 -63.85
N GLU A 145 10.93 -13.35 -63.46
CA GLU A 145 10.70 -12.22 -64.38
C GLU A 145 11.74 -12.20 -65.50
N ARG A 146 13.01 -12.50 -65.19
CA ARG A 146 14.07 -12.63 -66.19
C ARG A 146 13.78 -13.75 -67.19
N LYS A 147 13.43 -14.94 -66.69
CA LYS A 147 13.05 -16.08 -67.54
C LYS A 147 11.78 -15.83 -68.35
N SER A 148 10.81 -15.12 -67.80
CA SER A 148 9.61 -14.71 -68.52
C SER A 148 9.95 -13.79 -69.70
N LYS A 149 10.81 -12.80 -69.50
CA LYS A 149 11.31 -11.92 -70.58
C LYS A 149 12.11 -12.68 -71.63
N GLU A 150 12.93 -13.66 -71.21
CA GLU A 150 13.67 -14.53 -72.14
C GLU A 150 12.71 -15.40 -72.99
N LEU A 151 11.66 -15.96 -72.37
CA LEU A 151 10.63 -16.75 -73.07
C LEU A 151 9.81 -15.88 -74.03
N GLU A 152 9.41 -14.68 -73.62
CA GLU A 152 8.68 -13.73 -74.47
C GLU A 152 9.50 -13.35 -75.71
N GLY A 153 10.80 -13.10 -75.56
CA GLY A 153 11.72 -12.89 -76.68
C GLY A 153 11.87 -14.12 -77.58
N ALA A 154 11.88 -15.33 -77.02
CA ALA A 154 11.89 -16.57 -77.81
C ALA A 154 10.57 -16.79 -78.58
N TRP A 155 9.43 -16.41 -78.01
CA TRP A 155 8.12 -16.45 -78.68
C TRP A 155 8.01 -15.45 -79.82
N GLU A 156 8.55 -14.23 -79.67
CA GLU A 156 8.63 -13.26 -80.76
C GLU A 156 9.50 -13.75 -81.92
N GLN A 157 10.63 -14.39 -81.62
CA GLN A 157 11.50 -15.01 -82.63
C GLN A 157 10.79 -16.15 -83.38
N LEU A 158 10.07 -17.02 -82.66
CA LEU A 158 9.30 -18.12 -83.23
C LEU A 158 8.16 -17.61 -84.13
N ARG A 159 7.46 -16.55 -83.69
CA ARG A 159 6.40 -15.89 -84.47
C ARG A 159 6.96 -15.23 -85.74
N GLY A 160 8.15 -14.62 -85.65
CA GLY A 160 8.87 -14.09 -86.80
C GLY A 160 9.32 -15.18 -87.79
N GLN A 161 9.72 -16.36 -87.30
CA GLN A 161 10.03 -17.51 -88.15
C GLN A 161 8.78 -18.11 -88.80
N GLN A 162 7.64 -18.11 -88.11
CA GLN A 162 6.37 -18.60 -88.63
C GLN A 162 5.82 -17.68 -89.74
N LEU A 163 5.99 -16.35 -89.59
CA LEU A 163 5.70 -15.35 -90.63
C LEU A 163 6.64 -15.48 -91.84
N ARG A 164 7.94 -15.77 -91.63
CA ARG A 164 8.90 -16.03 -92.72
C ARG A 164 8.63 -17.34 -93.46
N LEU A 165 8.18 -18.39 -92.76
CA LEU A 165 7.72 -19.65 -93.38
C LEU A 165 6.42 -19.45 -94.17
N GLN A 166 5.53 -18.56 -93.71
CA GLN A 166 4.34 -18.17 -94.47
C GLN A 166 4.70 -17.36 -95.72
N GLU A 167 5.67 -16.43 -95.64
CA GLU A 167 6.19 -15.69 -96.80
C GLU A 167 6.88 -16.61 -97.82
N GLN A 168 7.65 -17.61 -97.36
CA GLN A 168 8.31 -18.59 -98.24
C GLN A 168 7.36 -19.60 -98.89
N VAL A 169 6.19 -19.86 -98.30
CA VAL A 169 5.14 -20.70 -98.91
C VAL A 169 4.27 -19.88 -99.90
N SER A 170 4.22 -18.56 -99.77
CA SER A 170 3.51 -17.67 -100.71
C SER A 170 4.30 -17.33 -102.00
N GLU A 171 5.60 -17.63 -102.08
CA GLU A 171 6.45 -17.27 -103.24
C GLU A 171 6.96 -18.45 -104.09
N GLY A 172 6.38 -19.64 -103.97
CA GLY A 172 6.84 -20.80 -104.73
C GLY A 172 5.75 -21.80 -105.10
N SER A 173 4.85 -21.45 -106.05
CA SER A 173 4.14 -22.45 -106.87
C SER A 173 3.48 -21.84 -108.11
N TYR A 174 4.12 -22.00 -109.27
CA TYR A 174 3.51 -22.17 -110.60
C TYR A 174 4.51 -23.03 -111.39
N SER A 175 4.20 -24.04 -112.19
CA SER A 175 2.96 -24.59 -112.74
C SER A 175 3.33 -25.92 -113.44
N ALA A 176 2.44 -26.92 -113.50
CA ALA A 176 2.12 -27.64 -114.75
C ALA A 176 1.19 -28.85 -114.50
N GLY A 177 0.01 -28.80 -115.14
CA GLY A 177 -0.71 -29.94 -115.73
C GLY A 177 -1.42 -30.90 -114.78
N LEU A 178 -2.73 -30.72 -114.61
CA LEU A 178 -3.62 -31.74 -114.04
C LEU A 178 -4.27 -32.57 -115.17
N ASP A 179 -3.88 -33.84 -115.32
CA ASP A 179 -4.48 -34.89 -116.16
C ASP A 179 -5.78 -35.45 -115.52
N ALA A 180 -6.65 -36.07 -116.31
CA ALA A 180 -8.02 -36.44 -115.97
C ALA A 180 -8.17 -37.48 -114.81
N GLN A 181 -7.08 -38.11 -114.35
CA GLN A 181 -7.08 -38.90 -113.11
C GLN A 181 -6.90 -38.04 -111.84
N GLN A 182 -6.32 -36.85 -111.96
CA GLN A 182 -6.08 -35.96 -110.82
C GLN A 182 -7.34 -35.20 -110.40
N ALA A 183 -8.33 -35.02 -111.28
CA ALA A 183 -9.66 -34.49 -110.92
C ALA A 183 -10.45 -35.43 -109.97
N GLY A 184 -10.30 -36.76 -110.12
CA GLY A 184 -10.91 -37.75 -109.23
C GLY A 184 -10.23 -37.81 -107.86
N VAL A 185 -8.90 -37.64 -107.81
CA VAL A 185 -8.14 -37.53 -106.56
C VAL A 185 -8.44 -36.20 -105.85
N ILE A 186 -8.62 -35.10 -106.58
CA ILE A 186 -9.04 -33.81 -106.03
C ILE A 186 -10.46 -33.88 -105.46
N GLN A 187 -11.39 -34.60 -106.10
CA GLN A 187 -12.72 -34.84 -105.53
C GLN A 187 -12.71 -35.74 -104.29
N GLN A 188 -11.85 -36.77 -104.24
CA GLN A 188 -11.67 -37.59 -103.03
C GLN A 188 -11.00 -36.79 -101.89
N LEU A 189 -10.02 -35.94 -102.20
CA LEU A 189 -9.38 -35.05 -101.23
C LEU A 189 -10.34 -33.94 -100.75
N LEU A 190 -11.20 -33.39 -101.63
CA LEU A 190 -12.28 -32.47 -101.27
C LEU A 190 -13.33 -33.14 -100.38
N ASN A 191 -13.74 -34.37 -100.70
CA ASN A 191 -14.66 -35.13 -99.84
C ASN A 191 -14.02 -35.46 -98.48
N ARG A 192 -12.72 -35.76 -98.44
CA ARG A 192 -11.97 -36.02 -97.19
C ARG A 192 -11.74 -34.74 -96.37
N LEU A 193 -11.55 -33.59 -97.02
CA LEU A 193 -11.49 -32.27 -96.39
C LEU A 193 -12.86 -31.80 -95.89
N SER A 194 -13.94 -32.11 -96.62
CA SER A 194 -15.32 -31.83 -96.19
C SER A 194 -15.77 -32.72 -95.02
N GLY A 195 -15.25 -33.95 -94.93
CA GLY A 195 -15.51 -34.88 -93.82
C GLY A 195 -14.60 -34.69 -92.61
N GLY A 196 -13.53 -33.89 -92.71
CA GLY A 196 -12.60 -33.60 -91.61
C GLY A 196 -13.03 -32.45 -90.69
N VAL A 197 -14.12 -31.74 -91.02
CA VAL A 197 -14.73 -30.75 -90.13
C VAL A 197 -15.68 -31.50 -89.19
N GLU A 198 -15.13 -32.32 -88.30
CA GLU A 198 -15.90 -32.85 -87.17
C GLU A 198 -16.45 -31.66 -86.37
N SER A 199 -17.73 -31.74 -86.01
CA SER A 199 -18.48 -30.64 -85.43
C SER A 199 -17.83 -30.19 -84.11
N THR A 200 -17.21 -29.01 -84.09
CA THR A 200 -16.77 -28.33 -82.86
C THR A 200 -17.90 -28.16 -81.83
N GLN A 201 -19.16 -28.38 -82.22
CA GLN A 201 -20.36 -28.45 -81.37
C GLN A 201 -20.22 -29.41 -80.19
N SER A 202 -19.49 -30.52 -80.32
CA SER A 202 -19.30 -31.47 -79.21
C SER A 202 -18.42 -30.94 -78.07
N VAL A 203 -17.58 -29.92 -78.34
CA VAL A 203 -16.66 -29.31 -77.36
C VAL A 203 -17.31 -28.12 -76.65
N TRP A 204 -18.33 -27.50 -77.26
CA TRP A 204 -19.02 -26.33 -76.69
C TRP A 204 -19.83 -26.64 -75.44
N GLU A 205 -20.46 -27.82 -75.36
CA GLU A 205 -21.26 -28.20 -74.19
C GLU A 205 -20.38 -28.41 -72.93
N PRO A 206 -19.28 -29.19 -72.98
CA PRO A 206 -18.33 -29.28 -71.86
C PRO A 206 -17.68 -27.93 -71.50
N LEU A 207 -17.38 -27.08 -72.49
CA LEU A 207 -16.80 -25.75 -72.25
C LEU A 207 -17.78 -24.83 -71.52
N ASN A 208 -19.04 -24.80 -71.94
CA ASN A 208 -20.08 -24.02 -71.27
C ASN A 208 -20.33 -24.52 -69.84
N GLN A 209 -20.32 -25.85 -69.62
CA GLN A 209 -20.40 -26.42 -68.28
C GLN A 209 -19.20 -26.00 -67.40
N ALA A 210 -17.98 -26.00 -67.94
CA ALA A 210 -16.79 -25.53 -67.22
C ALA A 210 -16.87 -24.03 -66.87
N LEU A 211 -17.39 -23.19 -67.78
CA LEU A 211 -17.61 -21.76 -67.53
C LEU A 211 -18.68 -21.51 -66.46
N GLU A 212 -19.77 -22.27 -66.44
CA GLU A 212 -20.81 -22.17 -65.40
C GLU A 212 -20.30 -22.65 -64.03
N LEU A 213 -19.54 -23.75 -63.97
CA LEU A 213 -18.86 -24.19 -62.75
C LEU A 213 -17.88 -23.13 -62.24
N LEU A 214 -17.13 -22.48 -63.14
CA LEU A 214 -16.21 -21.41 -62.79
C LEU A 214 -16.94 -20.15 -62.27
N LYS A 215 -18.07 -19.76 -62.87
CA LYS A 215 -18.93 -18.69 -62.32
C LYS A 215 -19.45 -19.02 -60.93
N HIS A 216 -19.85 -20.26 -60.68
CA HIS A 216 -20.28 -20.69 -59.36
C HIS A 216 -19.13 -20.61 -58.35
N GLN A 217 -17.94 -21.11 -58.69
CA GLN A 217 -16.75 -20.99 -57.84
C GLN A 217 -16.38 -19.52 -57.56
N GLN A 218 -16.51 -18.63 -58.55
CA GLN A 218 -16.30 -17.19 -58.35
C GLN A 218 -17.31 -16.62 -57.33
N SER A 219 -18.60 -16.98 -57.42
CA SER A 219 -19.59 -16.51 -56.45
C SER A 219 -19.34 -16.97 -55.01
N VAL A 220 -18.78 -18.17 -54.85
CA VAL A 220 -18.38 -18.71 -53.53
C VAL A 220 -17.18 -17.93 -53.00
N LEU A 221 -16.16 -17.69 -53.82
CA LEU A 221 -15.01 -16.86 -53.46
C LEU A 221 -15.42 -15.42 -53.10
N ASP A 222 -16.31 -14.80 -53.87
CA ASP A 222 -16.82 -13.45 -53.59
C ASP A 222 -17.50 -13.38 -52.21
N THR A 223 -18.24 -14.44 -51.82
CA THR A 223 -18.88 -14.53 -50.50
C THR A 223 -17.83 -14.64 -49.39
N HIS A 224 -16.77 -15.43 -49.59
CA HIS A 224 -15.68 -15.54 -48.62
C HIS A 224 -14.89 -14.24 -48.47
N TRP A 225 -14.65 -13.51 -49.57
CA TRP A 225 -14.06 -12.17 -49.53
C TRP A 225 -14.93 -11.16 -48.78
N GLN A 226 -16.25 -11.22 -48.91
CA GLN A 226 -17.16 -10.38 -48.12
C GLN A 226 -17.08 -10.70 -46.62
N GLN A 227 -17.11 -11.98 -46.25
CA GLN A 227 -16.98 -12.41 -44.85
C GLN A 227 -15.63 -12.00 -44.24
N LEU A 228 -14.55 -12.12 -45.01
CA LEU A 228 -13.22 -11.68 -44.61
C LEU A 228 -13.18 -10.17 -44.35
N ASN A 229 -13.79 -9.38 -45.24
CA ASN A 229 -13.84 -7.93 -45.09
C ASN A 229 -14.67 -7.50 -43.86
N GLU A 230 -15.76 -8.21 -43.56
CA GLU A 230 -16.53 -8.01 -42.33
C GLU A 230 -15.69 -8.33 -41.08
N GLN A 231 -14.95 -9.45 -41.08
CA GLN A 231 -14.07 -9.81 -39.97
C GLN A 231 -12.94 -8.80 -39.77
N ARG A 232 -12.37 -8.29 -40.86
CA ARG A 232 -11.35 -7.25 -40.83
C ARG A 232 -11.87 -5.95 -40.22
N LEU A 233 -13.05 -5.49 -40.65
CA LEU A 233 -13.68 -4.30 -40.07
C LEU A 233 -14.00 -4.47 -38.58
N LEU A 234 -14.38 -5.68 -38.16
CA LEU A 234 -14.57 -5.97 -36.74
C LEU A 234 -13.25 -5.98 -35.97
N ALA A 235 -12.19 -6.54 -36.54
CA ALA A 235 -10.85 -6.54 -35.93
C ALA A 235 -10.31 -5.10 -35.77
N GLU A 236 -10.38 -4.27 -36.81
CA GLU A 236 -9.96 -2.86 -36.78
C GLU A 236 -10.70 -2.05 -35.70
N LYS A 237 -12.01 -2.28 -35.55
CA LYS A 237 -12.81 -1.63 -34.49
C LYS A 237 -12.37 -2.06 -33.09
N LEU A 238 -12.22 -3.37 -32.88
CA LEU A 238 -11.82 -3.90 -31.58
C LEU A 238 -10.38 -3.51 -31.22
N GLU A 239 -9.50 -3.38 -32.21
CA GLU A 239 -8.14 -2.88 -32.04
C GLU A 239 -8.14 -1.42 -31.56
N ALA A 240 -8.90 -0.55 -32.22
CA ALA A 240 -9.05 0.84 -31.79
C ALA A 240 -9.65 0.95 -30.38
N ASP A 241 -10.63 0.11 -30.04
CA ASP A 241 -11.19 0.04 -28.69
C ASP A 241 -10.13 -0.41 -27.67
N VAL A 242 -9.30 -1.42 -27.99
CA VAL A 242 -8.22 -1.91 -27.13
C VAL A 242 -7.14 -0.86 -26.92
N GLU A 243 -6.77 -0.11 -27.95
CA GLU A 243 -5.83 1.02 -27.84
C GLU A 243 -6.38 2.10 -26.89
N GLY A 244 -7.64 2.51 -27.08
CA GLY A 244 -8.28 3.50 -26.20
C GLY A 244 -8.41 3.03 -24.74
N HIS A 245 -8.75 1.75 -24.52
CA HIS A 245 -8.75 1.18 -23.17
C HIS A 245 -7.34 1.13 -22.58
N GLY A 246 -6.31 0.89 -23.39
CA GLY A 246 -4.91 0.90 -22.96
C GLY A 246 -4.48 2.28 -22.45
N GLU A 247 -4.85 3.35 -23.16
CA GLU A 247 -4.58 4.73 -22.72
C GLU A 247 -5.28 5.05 -21.39
N GLU A 248 -6.54 4.65 -21.23
CA GLU A 248 -7.29 4.86 -19.98
C GLU A 248 -6.66 4.08 -18.82
N VAL A 249 -6.26 2.82 -19.04
CA VAL A 249 -5.53 2.02 -18.04
C VAL A 249 -4.24 2.72 -17.63
N GLN A 250 -3.42 3.17 -18.58
CA GLN A 250 -2.18 3.89 -18.27
C GLN A 250 -2.42 5.16 -17.46
N HIS A 251 -3.41 5.97 -17.85
CA HIS A 251 -3.78 7.19 -17.13
C HIS A 251 -4.24 6.91 -15.70
N GLN A 252 -5.01 5.85 -15.49
CA GLN A 252 -5.49 5.45 -14.16
C GLN A 252 -4.37 4.86 -13.30
N THR A 253 -3.44 4.12 -13.90
CA THR A 253 -2.21 3.66 -13.24
C THR A 253 -1.33 4.84 -12.80
N GLN A 254 -1.19 5.89 -13.62
CA GLN A 254 -0.48 7.11 -13.23
C GLN A 254 -1.15 7.82 -12.04
N LYS A 255 -2.49 7.93 -12.04
CA LYS A 255 -3.24 8.48 -10.90
C LYS A 255 -3.05 7.66 -9.63
N LEU A 256 -3.05 6.33 -9.74
CA LEU A 256 -2.79 5.42 -8.63
C LEU A 256 -1.39 5.66 -8.04
N GLN A 257 -0.37 5.82 -8.88
CA GLN A 257 0.99 6.11 -8.44
C GLN A 257 1.09 7.45 -7.70
N GLN A 258 0.39 8.48 -8.18
CA GLN A 258 0.32 9.78 -7.50
C GLN A 258 -0.37 9.68 -6.13
N LEU A 259 -1.49 8.95 -6.06
CA LEU A 259 -2.20 8.71 -4.81
C LEU A 259 -1.35 7.93 -3.82
N GLN A 260 -0.62 6.92 -4.30
CA GLN A 260 0.30 6.14 -3.47
C GLN A 260 1.44 7.01 -2.92
N ALA A 261 2.06 7.86 -3.75
CA ALA A 261 3.09 8.78 -3.31
C ALA A 261 2.56 9.78 -2.26
N SER A 262 1.33 10.28 -2.44
CA SER A 262 0.66 11.15 -1.47
C SER A 262 0.42 10.44 -0.13
N CYS A 263 -0.05 9.18 -0.17
CA CYS A 263 -0.25 8.38 1.04
C CYS A 263 1.08 8.14 1.77
N GLU A 264 2.15 7.79 1.03
CA GLU A 264 3.48 7.58 1.60
C GLU A 264 4.03 8.85 2.26
N GLN A 265 3.81 10.01 1.64
CA GLN A 265 4.18 11.30 2.22
C GLN A 265 3.39 11.58 3.51
N ALA A 266 2.06 11.43 3.48
CA ALA A 266 1.22 11.64 4.64
C ALA A 266 1.59 10.72 5.82
N ASN A 267 1.96 9.47 5.53
CA ASN A 267 2.44 8.52 6.54
C ASN A 267 3.74 8.99 7.20
N ARG A 268 4.70 9.50 6.42
CA ARG A 268 5.96 10.04 6.96
C ARG A 268 5.70 11.27 7.82
N GLU A 269 4.83 12.17 7.38
CA GLU A 269 4.43 13.35 8.16
C GLU A 269 3.77 12.94 9.48
N MET A 270 2.90 11.94 9.47
CA MET A 270 2.27 11.40 10.68
C MET A 270 3.30 10.80 11.65
N GLN A 271 4.26 10.02 11.16
CA GLN A 271 5.35 9.47 11.98
C GLN A 271 6.18 10.59 12.64
N VAL A 272 6.47 11.66 11.91
CA VAL A 272 7.17 12.83 12.46
C VAL A 272 6.32 13.51 13.55
N GLN A 273 5.01 13.65 13.35
CA GLN A 273 4.12 14.20 14.38
C GLN A 273 4.02 13.30 15.61
N GLN A 274 3.97 11.98 15.45
CA GLN A 274 3.95 11.01 16.55
C GLN A 274 5.24 11.09 17.40
N THR A 275 6.40 11.12 16.75
CA THR A 275 7.69 11.28 17.46
C THR A 275 7.81 12.64 18.17
N ASN A 276 7.32 13.73 17.57
CA ASN A 276 7.25 15.03 18.24
C ASN A 276 6.32 15.00 19.46
N LEU A 277 5.18 14.31 19.37
CA LEU A 277 4.27 14.12 20.48
C LEU A 277 4.94 13.36 21.63
N GLU A 278 5.68 12.28 21.33
CA GLU A 278 6.44 11.50 22.33
C GLU A 278 7.48 12.36 23.06
N ILE A 279 8.27 13.15 22.32
CA ILE A 279 9.26 14.07 22.90
C ILE A 279 8.58 15.09 23.81
N LYS A 280 7.43 15.62 23.39
CA LYS A 280 6.67 16.60 24.18
C LYS A 280 6.08 15.98 25.45
N LEU A 281 5.54 14.75 25.36
CA LEU A 281 5.08 14.00 26.52
C LEU A 281 6.20 13.74 27.53
N GLU A 282 7.40 13.37 27.06
CA GLU A 282 8.57 13.19 27.92
C GLU A 282 8.99 14.51 28.58
N SER A 283 8.99 15.61 27.83
CA SER A 283 9.31 16.95 28.38
C SER A 283 8.31 17.38 29.46
N ALA A 284 7.01 17.14 29.26
CA ALA A 284 5.98 17.45 30.25
C ALA A 284 6.16 16.62 31.53
N ARG A 285 6.48 15.31 31.40
CA ARG A 285 6.80 14.46 32.55
C ARG A 285 8.01 14.96 33.33
N MET A 286 9.08 15.37 32.63
CA MET A 286 10.28 15.91 33.27
C MET A 286 10.01 17.21 34.02
N VAL A 287 9.24 18.14 33.44
CA VAL A 287 8.84 19.38 34.12
C VAL A 287 7.93 19.09 35.32
N SER A 288 6.99 18.15 35.20
CA SER A 288 6.13 17.73 36.31
C SER A 288 6.95 17.19 37.49
N LEU A 289 7.96 16.36 37.22
CA LEU A 289 8.85 15.82 38.25
C LEU A 289 9.67 16.94 38.91
N GLN A 290 10.19 17.87 38.11
CA GLN A 290 10.91 19.05 38.65
C GLN A 290 10.01 19.89 39.54
N LEU A 291 8.78 20.16 39.12
CA LEU A 291 7.80 20.90 39.90
C LEU A 291 7.54 20.22 41.26
N GLN A 292 7.32 18.91 41.26
CA GLN A 292 7.09 18.14 42.48
C GLN A 292 8.28 18.22 43.44
N THR A 293 9.51 18.01 42.94
CA THR A 293 10.71 18.11 43.79
C THR A 293 10.95 19.52 44.33
N GLN A 294 10.65 20.57 43.55
CA GLN A 294 10.76 21.96 44.02
C GLN A 294 9.71 22.31 45.06
N GLN A 295 8.49 21.76 44.94
CA GLN A 295 7.45 21.91 45.96
C GLN A 295 7.83 21.19 47.25
N GLU A 296 8.42 20.00 47.17
CA GLU A 296 8.95 19.28 48.35
C GLU A 296 10.05 20.10 49.04
N LEU A 297 11.02 20.62 48.27
CA LEU A 297 12.09 21.49 48.80
C LEU A 297 11.53 22.77 49.44
N TYR A 298 10.52 23.39 48.82
CA TYR A 298 9.85 24.55 49.38
C TYR A 298 9.20 24.20 50.73
N GLN A 299 8.51 23.06 50.83
CA GLN A 299 7.89 22.61 52.09
C GLN A 299 8.94 22.31 53.17
N GLU A 300 10.05 21.66 52.82
CA GLU A 300 11.13 21.38 53.76
C GLU A 300 11.80 22.67 54.27
N LEU A 301 12.10 23.61 53.39
CA LEU A 301 12.66 24.92 53.76
C LEU A 301 11.69 25.74 54.60
N ALA A 302 10.40 25.73 54.26
CA ALA A 302 9.36 26.37 55.06
C ALA A 302 9.25 25.75 56.46
N ARG A 303 9.30 24.42 56.58
CA ARG A 303 9.33 23.71 57.88
C ARG A 303 10.59 24.02 58.68
N MET A 304 11.74 24.16 58.03
CA MET A 304 12.98 24.56 58.70
C MET A 304 12.91 26.00 59.21
N ALA A 305 12.30 26.90 58.45
CA ALA A 305 12.09 28.28 58.85
C ALA A 305 11.14 28.41 60.05
N THR A 306 10.12 27.56 60.17
CA THR A 306 9.21 27.54 61.34
C THR A 306 9.82 26.88 62.57
N THR A 307 10.66 25.85 62.38
CA THR A 307 11.30 25.11 63.50
C THR A 307 12.49 25.87 64.10
N SER A 308 13.16 26.71 63.29
CA SER A 308 14.23 27.59 63.75
C SER A 308 13.66 29.00 64.01
N GLY A 309 13.42 29.35 65.28
CA GLY A 309 12.88 30.66 65.70
C GLY A 309 13.74 31.91 65.37
N ASP A 310 14.73 31.76 64.49
CA ASP A 310 15.70 32.77 64.04
C ASP A 310 15.55 33.19 62.57
N VAL A 311 14.53 32.71 61.84
CA VAL A 311 14.30 33.08 60.43
C VAL A 311 13.13 34.08 60.34
N LYS A 312 13.32 35.19 59.61
CA LYS A 312 12.28 36.19 59.29
C LYS A 312 11.95 36.06 57.81
N ILE A 313 10.68 35.90 57.40
CA ILE A 313 10.32 35.74 55.97
C ILE A 313 9.34 36.81 55.43
N SER A 314 8.46 37.48 56.20
CA SER A 314 7.78 38.71 55.71
C SER A 314 6.89 39.46 56.73
N GLN A 315 6.70 40.75 56.42
CA GLN A 315 5.93 41.87 57.03
C GLN A 315 5.86 42.05 58.56
N MET A 316 6.25 43.25 58.98
CA MET A 316 6.30 43.73 60.36
C MET A 316 4.92 43.73 61.02
N VAL A 317 4.66 42.74 61.87
CA VAL A 317 3.86 43.03 63.07
C VAL A 317 4.61 44.11 63.84
N ASP A 318 3.94 45.21 64.19
CA ASP A 318 4.57 46.28 64.98
C ASP A 318 4.83 45.76 66.41
N ILE A 319 5.99 45.15 66.58
CA ILE A 319 6.45 44.56 67.83
C ILE A 319 6.45 45.63 68.95
N ALA A 320 6.72 46.90 68.62
CA ALA A 320 6.74 47.98 69.60
C ALA A 320 5.32 48.38 70.06
N ALA A 321 4.33 48.28 69.18
CA ALA A 321 2.92 48.44 69.56
C ALA A 321 2.44 47.25 70.40
N LEU A 322 2.80 46.03 70.02
CA LEU A 322 2.50 44.85 70.82
C LEU A 322 3.13 44.97 72.21
N GLU A 323 4.39 45.39 72.33
CA GLU A 323 5.15 45.63 73.57
C GLU A 323 4.51 46.61 74.56
N LYS A 324 3.70 47.55 74.08
CA LYS A 324 3.02 48.56 74.91
C LYS A 324 1.58 48.21 75.28
N MET A 325 1.03 47.15 74.68
CA MET A 325 -0.35 46.71 74.92
C MET A 325 -0.56 46.14 76.34
N PRO A 326 -1.74 46.25 76.95
CA PRO A 326 -2.08 45.50 78.15
C PRO A 326 -1.93 43.98 77.95
N LEU A 327 -1.42 43.28 78.97
CA LEU A 327 -1.17 41.83 78.91
C LEU A 327 -2.45 41.01 78.65
N GLY A 328 -3.60 41.43 79.21
CA GLY A 328 -4.88 40.77 78.99
C GLY A 328 -5.35 40.89 77.54
N GLU A 329 -5.27 42.10 76.96
CA GLU A 329 -5.63 42.33 75.56
C GLU A 329 -4.75 41.52 74.58
N LEU A 330 -3.45 41.40 74.88
CA LEU A 330 -2.55 40.56 74.08
C LEU A 330 -2.89 39.06 74.17
N GLN A 331 -3.28 38.57 75.35
CA GLN A 331 -3.74 37.18 75.53
C GLN A 331 -5.03 36.91 74.75
N ASP A 332 -5.99 37.83 74.80
CA ASP A 332 -7.25 37.70 74.06
C ASP A 332 -7.01 37.68 72.54
N ILE A 333 -6.11 38.54 72.03
CA ILE A 333 -5.73 38.55 70.61
C ILE A 333 -5.07 37.23 70.20
N VAL A 334 -4.10 36.75 70.99
CA VAL A 334 -3.44 35.46 70.73
C VAL A 334 -4.45 34.32 70.73
N GLN A 335 -5.40 34.31 71.66
CA GLN A 335 -6.41 33.26 71.75
C GLN A 335 -7.38 33.30 70.57
N ASN A 336 -7.77 34.50 70.11
CA ASN A 336 -8.58 34.66 68.90
C ASN A 336 -7.82 34.20 67.65
N LEU A 337 -6.54 34.59 67.50
CA LEU A 337 -5.68 34.14 66.41
C LEU A 337 -5.50 32.62 66.39
N GLN A 338 -5.36 31.98 67.55
CA GLN A 338 -5.31 30.52 67.67
C GLN A 338 -6.61 29.86 67.21
N GLN A 339 -7.76 30.35 67.67
CA GLN A 339 -9.06 29.81 67.28
C GLN A 339 -9.32 29.97 65.78
N ASP A 340 -8.94 31.12 65.21
CA ASP A 340 -9.14 31.39 63.79
C ASP A 340 -8.15 30.61 62.91
N LEU A 341 -6.90 30.42 63.36
CA LEU A 341 -5.96 29.54 62.68
C LEU A 341 -6.45 28.09 62.70
N GLU A 342 -6.96 27.60 63.83
CA GLU A 342 -7.48 26.24 63.93
C GLU A 342 -8.65 25.98 62.96
N LYS A 343 -9.55 26.97 62.78
CA LYS A 343 -10.63 26.87 61.79
C LYS A 343 -10.10 26.82 60.35
N VAL A 344 -9.13 27.67 60.01
CA VAL A 344 -8.55 27.72 58.66
C VAL A 344 -7.74 26.46 58.37
N VAL A 345 -6.97 25.95 59.33
CA VAL A 345 -6.23 24.69 59.20
C VAL A 345 -7.16 23.53 58.91
N ARG A 346 -8.27 23.40 59.66
CA ARG A 346 -9.26 22.36 59.39
C ARG A 346 -9.84 22.48 57.99
N PHE A 347 -10.24 23.68 57.57
CA PHE A 347 -10.80 23.92 56.24
C PHE A 347 -9.82 23.58 55.10
N VAL A 348 -8.55 24.01 55.22
CA VAL A 348 -7.52 23.71 54.21
C VAL A 348 -7.24 22.21 54.16
N ASN A 349 -7.17 21.53 55.31
CA ASN A 349 -7.00 20.08 55.36
C ASN A 349 -8.17 19.34 54.71
N ASP A 350 -9.42 19.77 54.95
CA ASP A 350 -10.59 19.17 54.31
C ASP A 350 -10.51 19.33 52.77
N GLN A 351 -10.04 20.48 52.28
CA GLN A 351 -9.83 20.71 50.84
C GLN A 351 -8.63 19.93 50.26
N GLU A 352 -7.57 19.72 51.03
CA GLU A 352 -6.43 18.86 50.64
C GLU A 352 -6.85 17.40 50.50
N GLU A 353 -7.69 16.92 51.42
CA GLU A 353 -8.31 15.60 51.33
C GLU A 353 -9.23 15.51 50.09
N GLU A 354 -10.04 16.53 49.82
CA GLU A 354 -10.88 16.59 48.62
C GLU A 354 -10.03 16.55 47.33
N LEU A 355 -8.93 17.30 47.27
CA LEU A 355 -8.02 17.29 46.13
C LEU A 355 -7.41 15.89 45.92
N THR A 356 -7.05 15.21 47.01
CA THR A 356 -6.51 13.84 46.97
C THR A 356 -7.55 12.85 46.44
N LEU A 357 -8.81 12.98 46.88
CA LEU A 357 -9.92 12.16 46.39
C LEU A 357 -10.23 12.43 44.91
N GLN A 358 -10.20 13.68 44.48
CA GLN A 358 -10.37 14.05 43.06
C GLN A 358 -9.27 13.47 42.19
N HIS A 359 -8.01 13.48 42.65
CA HIS A 359 -6.90 12.86 41.94
C HIS A 359 -7.13 11.35 41.75
N GLN A 360 -7.55 10.64 42.80
CA GLN A 360 -7.89 9.22 42.73
C GLN A 360 -9.05 8.97 41.76
N GLY A 361 -10.09 9.80 41.77
CA GLY A 361 -11.20 9.72 40.82
C GLY A 361 -10.78 9.91 39.37
N ILE A 362 -9.84 10.84 39.10
CA ILE A 362 -9.25 11.03 37.77
C ILE A 362 -8.47 9.79 37.33
N GLU A 363 -7.66 9.18 38.22
CA GLU A 363 -6.93 7.94 37.92
C GLU A 363 -7.90 6.78 37.61
N GLU A 364 -8.97 6.63 38.38
CA GLU A 364 -10.00 5.63 38.15
C GLU A 364 -10.71 5.83 36.80
N LEU A 365 -11.07 7.07 36.44
CA LEU A 365 -11.68 7.40 35.15
C LEU A 365 -10.72 7.11 33.99
N GLN A 366 -9.44 7.43 34.14
CA GLN A 366 -8.42 7.12 33.12
C GLN A 366 -8.27 5.62 32.90
N GLU A 367 -8.31 4.82 33.97
CA GLU A 367 -8.24 3.36 33.85
C GLU A 367 -9.52 2.78 33.24
N GLN A 368 -10.69 3.31 33.59
CA GLN A 368 -11.96 2.92 32.97
C GLN A 368 -11.96 3.23 31.47
N ILE A 369 -11.44 4.38 31.04
CA ILE A 369 -11.32 4.75 29.62
C ILE A 369 -10.43 3.77 28.85
N ARG A 370 -9.37 3.24 29.47
CA ARG A 370 -8.48 2.25 28.81
C ARG A 370 -9.15 0.93 28.51
N VAL A 371 -10.13 0.53 29.32
CA VAL A 371 -10.83 -0.76 29.21
C VAL A 371 -12.20 -0.62 28.52
N ALA A 372 -12.71 0.61 28.38
CA ALA A 372 -14.05 0.89 27.87
C ALA A 372 -14.22 0.67 26.36
N SER A 373 -15.47 0.40 25.96
CA SER A 373 -15.90 0.35 24.55
C SER A 373 -15.96 1.75 23.93
N GLU A 374 -15.89 1.87 22.59
CA GLU A 374 -15.92 3.17 21.89
C GLU A 374 -17.12 4.06 22.27
N TYR A 375 -18.28 3.47 22.54
CA TYR A 375 -19.48 4.22 22.91
C TYR A 375 -19.41 4.79 24.32
N ASP A 376 -18.89 4.02 25.27
CA ASP A 376 -18.74 4.46 26.67
C ASP A 376 -17.56 5.42 26.84
N ARG A 377 -16.52 5.26 26.01
CA ARG A 377 -15.30 6.05 26.03
C ARG A 377 -15.55 7.55 25.88
N ILE A 378 -16.43 7.95 24.95
CA ILE A 378 -16.75 9.38 24.73
C ILE A 378 -17.40 9.99 25.99
N SER A 379 -18.28 9.24 26.65
CA SER A 379 -18.94 9.71 27.88
C SER A 379 -17.98 9.81 29.06
N LEU A 380 -17.05 8.87 29.17
CA LEU A 380 -16.02 8.84 30.21
C LEU A 380 -14.96 9.92 29.97
N GLU A 381 -14.57 10.18 28.72
CA GLU A 381 -13.65 11.27 28.35
C GLU A 381 -14.25 12.65 28.69
N THR A 382 -15.56 12.82 28.54
CA THR A 382 -16.26 14.04 28.95
C THR A 382 -16.22 14.21 30.48
N GLN A 383 -16.49 13.13 31.24
CA GLN A 383 -16.41 13.15 32.71
C GLN A 383 -14.99 13.40 33.22
N LEU A 384 -13.99 12.82 32.54
CA LEU A 384 -12.58 13.03 32.84
C LEU A 384 -12.21 14.51 32.69
N ALA A 385 -12.65 15.16 31.60
CA ALA A 385 -12.39 16.58 31.39
C ALA A 385 -13.02 17.45 32.49
N ASP A 386 -14.27 17.18 32.87
CA ASP A 386 -14.96 17.91 33.95
C ASP A 386 -14.26 17.75 35.31
N GLU A 387 -13.82 16.55 35.65
CA GLU A 387 -13.08 16.29 36.91
C GLU A 387 -11.67 16.88 36.89
N GLN A 388 -10.99 16.87 35.75
CA GLN A 388 -9.69 17.54 35.58
C GLN A 388 -9.80 19.05 35.77
N ASP A 389 -10.84 19.68 35.22
CA ASP A 389 -11.08 21.12 35.39
C ASP A 389 -11.36 21.47 36.86
N ARG A 390 -12.15 20.64 37.57
CA ARG A 390 -12.41 20.82 39.00
C ARG A 390 -11.14 20.70 39.84
N TYR A 391 -10.32 19.68 39.56
CA TYR A 391 -9.04 19.49 40.21
C TYR A 391 -8.13 20.70 40.02
N GLN A 392 -7.99 21.19 38.79
CA GLN A 392 -7.16 22.36 38.49
C GLN A 392 -7.67 23.63 39.20
N MET A 393 -8.98 23.83 39.27
CA MET A 393 -9.54 24.96 40.02
C MET A 393 -9.25 24.84 41.51
N LEU A 394 -9.48 23.67 42.11
CA LEU A 394 -9.25 23.43 43.52
C LEU A 394 -7.76 23.61 43.88
N ASP A 395 -6.84 23.03 43.11
CA ASP A 395 -5.39 23.15 43.30
C ASP A 395 -4.94 24.62 43.28
N ARG A 396 -5.38 25.38 42.28
CA ARG A 396 -5.07 26.83 42.19
C ARG A 396 -5.57 27.60 43.40
N THR A 397 -6.76 27.26 43.93
CA THR A 397 -7.28 27.93 45.13
C THR A 397 -6.53 27.51 46.40
N LEU A 398 -6.15 26.24 46.51
CA LEU A 398 -5.39 25.69 47.64
C LEU A 398 -4.00 26.31 47.75
N VAL A 399 -3.32 26.59 46.64
CA VAL A 399 -2.04 27.31 46.65
C VAL A 399 -2.16 28.67 47.38
N GLY A 400 -3.21 29.44 47.08
CA GLY A 400 -3.45 30.72 47.75
C GLY A 400 -3.86 30.58 49.23
N GLN A 401 -4.61 29.52 49.55
CA GLN A 401 -5.02 29.24 50.93
C GLN A 401 -3.88 28.76 51.81
N ARG A 402 -3.00 27.89 51.30
CA ARG A 402 -1.75 27.45 51.97
C ARG A 402 -0.89 28.65 52.35
N ARG A 403 -0.73 29.59 51.42
CA ARG A 403 -0.03 30.85 51.67
C ARG A 403 -0.68 31.67 52.78
N THR A 404 -2.01 31.82 52.75
CA THR A 404 -2.75 32.58 53.75
C THR A 404 -2.67 31.93 55.13
N LEU A 405 -2.74 30.60 55.20
CA LEU A 405 -2.57 29.82 56.43
C LEU A 405 -1.18 30.06 57.02
N TRP A 406 -0.15 30.01 56.18
CA TRP A 406 1.24 30.29 56.57
C TRP A 406 1.43 31.73 57.09
N GLU A 407 0.90 32.74 56.39
CA GLU A 407 0.95 34.13 56.84
C GLU A 407 0.28 34.32 58.22
N ARG A 408 -0.85 33.63 58.47
CA ARG A 408 -1.55 33.69 59.76
C ARG A 408 -0.80 32.97 60.88
N GLU A 409 -0.19 31.82 60.58
CA GLU A 409 0.63 31.08 61.54
C GLU A 409 1.85 31.89 61.97
N GLU A 410 2.50 32.59 61.02
CA GLU A 410 3.63 33.47 61.31
C GLU A 410 3.20 34.67 62.18
N ILE A 411 2.07 35.31 61.87
CA ILE A 411 1.51 36.39 62.70
C ILE A 411 1.27 35.88 64.12
N LEU A 412 0.64 34.71 64.28
CA LEU A 412 0.40 34.11 65.60
C LEU A 412 1.71 33.83 66.36
N ASN A 413 2.72 33.27 65.69
CA ASN A 413 4.03 32.99 66.29
C ASN A 413 4.72 34.25 66.79
N GLN A 414 4.64 35.36 66.04
CA GLN A 414 5.16 36.66 66.47
C GLN A 414 4.43 37.18 67.73
N HIS A 415 3.11 37.08 67.79
CA HIS A 415 2.33 37.49 68.98
C HIS A 415 2.62 36.59 70.19
N LEU A 416 2.74 35.27 69.99
CA LEU A 416 3.12 34.31 71.03
C LEU A 416 4.51 34.59 71.59
N ARG A 417 5.48 34.92 70.73
CA ARG A 417 6.84 35.28 71.15
C ARG A 417 6.85 36.51 72.05
N VAL A 418 6.12 37.57 71.67
CA VAL A 418 6.01 38.79 72.48
C VAL A 418 5.28 38.51 73.80
N LEU A 419 4.22 37.71 73.78
CA LEU A 419 3.49 37.31 74.98
C LEU A 419 4.39 36.53 75.96
N ARG A 420 5.16 35.54 75.47
CA ARG A 420 6.11 34.76 76.28
C ARG A 420 7.21 35.62 76.90
N LEU A 421 7.78 36.56 76.13
CA LEU A 421 8.76 37.51 76.62
C LEU A 421 8.19 38.39 77.75
N ARG A 422 6.94 38.83 77.65
CA ARG A 422 6.28 39.62 78.71
C ARG A 422 5.87 38.81 79.94
N GLN A 423 5.59 37.53 79.76
CA GLN A 423 5.31 36.61 80.87
C GLN A 423 6.58 36.18 81.63
N GLY A 424 7.76 36.66 81.20
CA GLY A 424 9.04 36.37 81.85
C GLY A 424 9.61 34.99 81.49
N ILE A 425 9.08 34.35 80.45
CA ILE A 425 9.59 33.07 79.94
C ILE A 425 10.72 33.41 78.97
N VAL A 426 11.97 33.30 79.45
CA VAL A 426 13.17 33.50 78.61
C VAL A 426 13.44 32.21 77.86
N ASP A 427 13.32 32.25 76.53
CA ASP A 427 13.85 31.19 75.67
C ASP A 427 15.39 31.24 75.75
N SER A 428 16.00 30.24 76.38
CA SER A 428 17.45 30.14 76.65
C SER A 428 18.36 30.05 75.41
N ASN A 429 17.82 30.23 74.19
CA ASN A 429 18.58 30.13 72.93
C ASN A 429 18.96 31.50 72.34
N GLY A 430 18.78 32.60 73.07
CA GLY A 430 18.96 33.97 72.57
C GLY A 430 20.39 34.52 72.51
N GLN A 431 21.43 33.68 72.35
CA GLN A 431 22.80 34.20 72.18
C GLN A 431 23.50 33.53 70.99
N GLN A 432 23.75 34.37 69.97
CA GLN A 432 24.46 34.11 68.71
C GLN A 432 23.71 33.26 67.68
N ASN A 433 22.86 33.88 66.87
CA ASN A 433 22.55 33.36 65.54
C ASN A 433 22.49 34.54 64.57
N GLN A 434 23.38 34.52 63.57
CA GLN A 434 23.16 35.27 62.34
C GLN A 434 21.82 34.78 61.78
N LYS A 435 20.80 35.64 61.82
CA LYS A 435 19.49 35.33 61.24
C LYS A 435 19.69 35.10 59.75
N ILE A 436 19.53 33.86 59.30
CA ILE A 436 19.54 33.54 57.88
C ILE A 436 18.14 33.88 57.38
N ASP A 437 18.02 34.91 56.56
CA ASP A 437 16.76 35.24 55.89
C ASP A 437 16.57 34.26 54.72
N LEU A 438 15.67 33.30 54.89
CA LEU A 438 15.29 32.33 53.84
C LEU A 438 14.16 32.88 52.95
N GLY A 439 13.60 34.05 53.25
CA GLY A 439 12.52 34.67 52.48
C GLY A 439 12.85 34.93 51.01
N PRO A 440 14.03 35.47 50.65
CA PRO A 440 14.39 35.64 49.24
C PRO A 440 14.51 34.29 48.49
N ILE A 441 14.99 33.24 49.16
CA ILE A 441 15.13 31.90 48.55
C ILE A 441 13.75 31.26 48.35
N LEU A 442 12.84 31.40 49.32
CA LEU A 442 11.46 30.91 49.22
C LEU A 442 10.67 31.66 48.13
N LEU A 443 10.84 32.98 48.02
CA LEU A 443 10.23 33.78 46.95
C LEU A 443 10.77 33.39 45.57
N GLU A 444 12.07 33.08 45.47
CA GLU A 444 12.67 32.60 44.22
C GLU A 444 12.19 31.20 43.85
N LEU A 445 12.08 30.27 44.81
CA LEU A 445 11.47 28.95 44.62
C LEU A 445 10.00 29.03 44.22
N GLU A 446 9.21 29.90 44.86
CA GLU A 446 7.80 30.12 44.52
C GLU A 446 7.66 30.66 43.09
N ALA A 447 8.54 31.59 42.69
CA ALA A 447 8.59 32.11 41.32
C ALA A 447 8.97 31.02 40.30
N GLN A 448 9.95 30.15 40.62
CA GLN A 448 10.35 29.03 39.77
C GLN A 448 9.23 27.98 39.63
N CYS A 449 8.56 27.61 40.73
CA CYS A 449 7.40 26.72 40.71
C CYS A 449 6.29 27.29 39.82
N LYS A 450 5.99 28.58 39.94
CA LYS A 450 4.98 29.24 39.11
C LYS A 450 5.36 29.20 37.63
N GLN A 451 6.61 29.52 37.30
CA GLN A 451 7.11 29.47 35.93
C GLN A 451 7.03 28.06 35.33
N GLN A 452 7.42 27.04 36.08
CA GLN A 452 7.36 25.64 35.64
C GLN A 452 5.91 25.16 35.46
N SER A 453 4.99 25.58 36.34
CA SER A 453 3.56 25.30 36.20
C SER A 453 2.98 25.91 34.93
N ASP A 454 3.33 27.16 34.61
CA ASP A 454 2.91 27.82 33.38
C ASP A 454 3.48 27.12 32.13
N GLN A 455 4.75 26.69 32.17
CA GLN A 455 5.39 25.92 31.10
C GLN A 455 4.72 24.56 30.89
N LEU A 456 4.36 23.87 31.98
CA LEU A 456 3.67 22.58 31.94
C LEU A 456 2.27 22.72 31.32
N GLN A 457 1.48 23.72 31.73
CA GLN A 457 0.18 24.00 31.12
C GLN A 457 0.29 24.32 29.62
N GLN A 458 1.34 25.02 29.21
CA GLN A 458 1.57 25.29 27.79
C GLN A 458 1.90 24.00 27.03
N LEU A 459 2.78 23.14 27.56
CA LEU A 459 3.11 21.85 26.97
C LEU A 459 1.89 20.94 26.87
N GLU A 460 1.04 20.88 27.90
CA GLU A 460 -0.19 20.08 27.90
C GLU A 460 -1.17 20.54 26.82
N ARG A 461 -1.33 21.85 26.61
CA ARG A 461 -2.16 22.39 25.52
C ARG A 461 -1.60 22.02 24.14
N GLU A 462 -0.29 22.12 23.95
CA GLU A 462 0.37 21.74 22.70
C GLU A 462 0.22 20.22 22.43
N ILE A 463 0.35 19.39 23.47
CA ILE A 463 0.14 17.93 23.41
C ILE A 463 -1.29 17.60 22.99
N GLU A 464 -2.28 18.25 23.60
CA GLU A 464 -3.70 18.03 23.28
C GLU A 464 -4.02 18.43 21.84
N GLN A 465 -3.52 19.59 21.40
CA GLN A 465 -3.67 20.04 20.01
C GLN A 465 -3.01 19.05 19.02
N MET A 466 -1.81 18.54 19.33
CA MET A 466 -1.15 17.54 18.49
C MET A 466 -1.94 16.23 18.43
N ARG A 467 -2.47 15.74 19.56
CA ARG A 467 -3.30 14.52 19.59
C ARG A 467 -4.53 14.64 18.71
N GLN A 468 -5.23 15.77 18.78
CA GLN A 468 -6.40 16.03 17.92
C GLN A 468 -6.00 16.07 16.44
N SER A 469 -4.89 16.73 16.11
CA SER A 469 -4.40 16.78 14.73
C SER A 469 -3.97 15.41 14.19
N LEU A 470 -3.36 14.57 15.04
CA LEU A 470 -2.95 13.21 14.70
C LEU A 470 -4.17 12.32 14.47
N SER A 471 -5.19 12.41 15.33
CA SER A 471 -6.45 11.67 15.14
C SER A 471 -7.14 12.03 13.83
N GLN A 472 -7.20 13.32 13.47
CA GLN A 472 -7.74 13.77 12.19
C GLN A 472 -6.90 13.27 11.00
N ALA A 473 -5.57 13.30 11.13
CA ALA A 473 -4.65 12.80 10.10
C ALA A 473 -4.77 11.27 9.91
N GLU A 474 -4.95 10.50 10.99
CA GLU A 474 -5.18 9.06 10.95
C GLU A 474 -6.51 8.72 10.25
N GLU A 475 -7.58 9.46 10.52
CA GLU A 475 -8.87 9.26 9.84
C GLU A 475 -8.76 9.54 8.33
N LEU A 476 -8.14 10.66 7.95
CA LEU A 476 -7.89 10.99 6.55
C LEU A 476 -7.00 9.95 5.86
N MET A 477 -5.96 9.46 6.55
CA MET A 477 -5.06 8.43 6.03
C MET A 477 -5.78 7.10 5.81
N ASN A 478 -6.69 6.72 6.72
CA ASN A 478 -7.52 5.54 6.55
C ASN A 478 -8.43 5.66 5.31
N GLN A 479 -9.05 6.82 5.11
CA GLN A 479 -9.87 7.09 3.91
C GLN A 479 -9.03 7.03 2.63
N GLN A 480 -7.87 7.67 2.60
CA GLN A 480 -6.96 7.65 1.43
C GLN A 480 -6.44 6.23 1.15
N THR A 481 -6.15 5.45 2.19
CA THR A 481 -5.70 4.05 2.04
C THR A 481 -6.80 3.18 1.43
N GLN A 482 -8.04 3.34 1.90
CA GLN A 482 -9.19 2.63 1.33
C GLN A 482 -9.44 3.02 -0.13
N GLU A 483 -9.36 4.32 -0.46
CA GLU A 483 -9.51 4.80 -1.83
C GLU A 483 -8.41 4.22 -2.74
N LYS A 484 -7.16 4.22 -2.27
CA LYS A 484 -6.02 3.64 -2.97
C LYS A 484 -6.21 2.15 -3.23
N ASP A 485 -6.65 1.39 -2.22
CA ASP A 485 -6.86 -0.06 -2.36
C ASP A 485 -8.03 -0.36 -3.33
N ALA A 486 -9.10 0.43 -3.27
CA ALA A 486 -10.21 0.33 -4.22
C ALA A 486 -9.77 0.66 -5.66
N LYS A 487 -8.97 1.71 -5.84
CA LYS A 487 -8.41 2.08 -7.15
C LYS A 487 -7.45 1.02 -7.68
N LEU A 488 -6.64 0.42 -6.83
CA LEU A 488 -5.73 -0.66 -7.20
C LEU A 488 -6.51 -1.87 -7.74
N ALA A 489 -7.59 -2.26 -7.05
CA ALA A 489 -8.45 -3.34 -7.52
C ALA A 489 -9.13 -3.01 -8.87
N GLN A 490 -9.59 -1.76 -9.06
CA GLN A 490 -10.19 -1.31 -10.32
C GLN A 490 -9.19 -1.37 -11.48
N VAL A 491 -7.97 -0.85 -11.29
CA VAL A 491 -6.92 -0.84 -12.30
C VAL A 491 -6.55 -2.27 -12.70
N LYS A 492 -6.37 -3.18 -11.73
CA LYS A 492 -6.09 -4.59 -12.03
C LYS A 492 -7.17 -5.24 -12.91
N ASN A 493 -8.44 -5.01 -12.58
CA ASN A 493 -9.54 -5.56 -13.37
C ASN A 493 -9.57 -5.00 -14.80
N TRP A 494 -9.24 -3.71 -14.97
CA TRP A 494 -9.13 -3.10 -16.29
C TRP A 494 -7.92 -3.62 -17.07
N GLU A 495 -6.76 -3.79 -16.42
CA GLU A 495 -5.57 -4.40 -17.01
C GLU A 495 -5.84 -5.82 -17.50
N GLU A 496 -6.49 -6.67 -16.70
CA GLU A 496 -6.89 -8.03 -17.09
C GLU A 496 -7.85 -8.03 -18.28
N SER A 497 -8.84 -7.13 -18.26
CA SER A 497 -9.81 -6.99 -19.35
C SER A 497 -9.15 -6.52 -20.65
N TRP A 498 -8.21 -5.57 -20.53
CA TRP A 498 -7.44 -5.04 -21.64
C TRP A 498 -6.55 -6.12 -22.27
N LEU A 499 -5.78 -6.85 -21.47
CA LEU A 499 -4.97 -7.99 -21.93
C LEU A 499 -5.82 -9.07 -22.59
N SER A 500 -6.98 -9.41 -22.01
CA SER A 500 -7.91 -10.38 -22.60
C SER A 500 -8.40 -9.92 -23.98
N ASN A 501 -8.73 -8.64 -24.13
CA ASN A 501 -9.20 -8.10 -25.40
C ASN A 501 -8.07 -7.98 -26.43
N GLN A 502 -6.85 -7.65 -26.00
CA GLN A 502 -5.67 -7.64 -26.86
C GLN A 502 -5.41 -9.03 -27.46
N VAL A 503 -5.53 -10.09 -26.66
CA VAL A 503 -5.43 -11.48 -27.15
C VAL A 503 -6.53 -11.80 -28.17
N LYS A 504 -7.78 -11.37 -27.93
CA LYS A 504 -8.89 -11.59 -28.89
C LYS A 504 -8.63 -10.87 -30.22
N VAL A 505 -8.14 -9.63 -30.18
CA VAL A 505 -7.78 -8.85 -31.38
C VAL A 505 -6.67 -9.56 -32.15
N ALA A 506 -5.60 -10.00 -31.46
CA ALA A 506 -4.51 -10.74 -32.09
C ALA A 506 -4.99 -12.05 -32.74
N GLN A 507 -5.91 -12.79 -32.10
CA GLN A 507 -6.51 -13.99 -32.68
C GLN A 507 -7.38 -13.69 -33.91
N LEU A 508 -8.11 -12.57 -33.93
CA LEU A 508 -8.90 -12.15 -35.09
C LEU A 508 -8.01 -11.76 -36.26
N TRP A 509 -6.97 -10.97 -36.03
CA TRP A 509 -5.98 -10.63 -37.05
C TRP A 509 -5.25 -11.86 -37.58
N GLY A 510 -4.87 -12.79 -36.71
CA GLY A 510 -4.30 -14.07 -37.13
C GLY A 510 -5.23 -14.85 -38.06
N LYS A 511 -6.54 -14.88 -37.77
CA LYS A 511 -7.53 -15.49 -38.70
C LYS A 511 -7.61 -14.72 -40.02
N VAL A 512 -7.74 -13.39 -39.97
CA VAL A 512 -7.84 -12.55 -41.17
C VAL A 512 -6.65 -12.79 -42.10
N HIS A 513 -5.43 -12.76 -41.57
CA HIS A 513 -4.22 -13.02 -42.37
C HIS A 513 -4.20 -14.42 -42.97
N LEU A 514 -4.52 -15.46 -42.19
CA LEU A 514 -4.61 -16.83 -42.71
C LEU A 514 -5.67 -16.98 -43.82
N TYR A 515 -6.82 -16.31 -43.68
CA TYR A 515 -7.86 -16.31 -44.72
C TYR A 515 -7.42 -15.53 -45.97
N GLU A 516 -6.75 -14.39 -45.81
CA GLU A 516 -6.19 -13.62 -46.93
C GLU A 516 -5.14 -14.45 -47.70
N GLU A 517 -4.20 -15.09 -46.99
CA GLU A 517 -3.16 -15.94 -47.58
C GLU A 517 -3.72 -17.14 -48.36
N THR A 518 -4.88 -17.66 -47.96
CA THR A 518 -5.50 -18.81 -48.61
C THR A 518 -6.45 -18.43 -49.75
N LEU A 519 -7.21 -17.34 -49.61
CA LEU A 519 -8.16 -16.90 -50.64
C LEU A 519 -7.48 -16.30 -51.86
N GLN A 520 -6.35 -15.62 -51.70
CA GLN A 520 -5.69 -14.93 -52.80
C GLN A 520 -5.12 -15.89 -53.87
N PRO A 521 -4.39 -16.97 -53.53
CA PRO A 521 -3.98 -17.97 -54.51
C PRO A 521 -5.15 -18.70 -55.20
N LEU A 522 -6.26 -18.92 -54.48
CA LEU A 522 -7.47 -19.51 -55.07
C LEU A 522 -8.12 -18.56 -56.09
N GLN A 523 -8.19 -17.27 -55.77
CA GLN A 523 -8.68 -16.25 -56.69
C GLN A 523 -7.79 -16.13 -57.92
N ASP A 524 -6.46 -16.15 -57.75
CA ASP A 524 -5.50 -16.14 -58.85
C ASP A 524 -5.65 -17.39 -59.74
N GLY A 525 -5.83 -18.57 -59.14
CA GLY A 525 -6.07 -19.82 -59.87
C GLY A 525 -7.38 -19.80 -60.66
N VAL A 526 -8.48 -19.33 -60.07
CA VAL A 526 -9.76 -19.17 -60.79
C VAL A 526 -9.64 -18.16 -61.93
N ASN A 527 -8.92 -17.05 -61.73
CA ASN A 527 -8.64 -16.06 -62.77
C ASN A 527 -7.83 -16.67 -63.93
N GLU A 528 -6.81 -17.48 -63.64
CA GLU A 528 -5.99 -18.14 -64.66
C GLU A 528 -6.81 -19.18 -65.46
N ILE A 529 -7.63 -19.99 -64.79
CA ILE A 529 -8.52 -20.96 -65.45
C ILE A 529 -9.52 -20.23 -66.34
N ARG A 530 -10.10 -19.12 -65.86
CA ARG A 530 -11.00 -18.27 -66.65
C ARG A 530 -10.34 -17.77 -67.93
N GLN A 531 -9.13 -17.20 -67.82
CA GLN A 531 -8.39 -16.71 -68.98
C GLN A 531 -8.11 -17.83 -70.00
N LYS A 532 -7.75 -19.03 -69.53
CA LYS A 532 -7.52 -20.20 -70.41
C LYS A 532 -8.82 -20.66 -71.09
N LEU A 533 -9.94 -20.72 -70.37
CA LEU A 533 -11.24 -21.08 -70.95
C LEU A 533 -11.72 -20.05 -71.97
N ASP A 534 -11.54 -18.76 -71.70
CA ASP A 534 -11.85 -17.68 -72.64
C ASP A 534 -10.97 -17.76 -73.90
N ALA A 535 -9.69 -18.09 -73.76
CA ALA A 535 -8.80 -18.34 -74.89
C ALA A 535 -9.25 -19.54 -75.74
N ILE A 536 -9.70 -20.64 -75.11
CA ILE A 536 -10.25 -21.82 -75.80
C ILE A 536 -11.56 -21.47 -76.51
N ALA A 537 -12.46 -20.74 -75.86
CA ALA A 537 -13.71 -20.28 -76.46
C ALA A 537 -13.44 -19.40 -77.70
N ASN A 538 -12.45 -18.51 -77.62
CA ASN A 538 -12.04 -17.67 -78.75
C ASN A 538 -11.42 -18.48 -79.90
N ALA A 539 -10.57 -19.48 -79.59
CA ALA A 539 -9.99 -20.37 -80.59
C ALA A 539 -11.06 -21.21 -81.29
N LEU A 540 -12.02 -21.76 -80.56
CA LEU A 540 -13.15 -22.52 -81.11
C LEU A 540 -14.06 -21.64 -81.99
N ASN A 541 -14.33 -20.41 -81.57
CA ASN A 541 -15.05 -19.42 -82.39
C ASN A 541 -14.30 -19.11 -83.69
N HIS A 542 -12.97 -19.02 -83.66
CA HIS A 542 -12.16 -18.82 -84.86
C HIS A 542 -12.19 -20.04 -85.78
N ILE A 543 -12.07 -21.26 -85.23
CA ILE A 543 -12.18 -22.51 -85.99
C ILE A 543 -13.56 -22.66 -86.62
N GLN A 544 -14.64 -22.27 -85.94
CA GLN A 544 -15.98 -22.28 -86.53
C GLN A 544 -16.13 -21.28 -87.69
N LYS A 545 -15.63 -20.06 -87.52
CA LYS A 545 -15.64 -19.03 -88.58
C LYS A 545 -14.83 -19.48 -89.80
N THR A 546 -13.65 -20.03 -89.58
CA THR A 546 -12.74 -20.51 -90.63
C THR A 546 -13.25 -21.82 -91.26
N GLY A 547 -13.85 -22.71 -90.49
CA GLY A 547 -14.49 -23.93 -90.99
C GLY A 547 -15.70 -23.64 -91.87
N GLY A 548 -16.51 -22.63 -91.51
CA GLY A 548 -17.62 -22.16 -92.33
C GLY A 548 -17.15 -21.54 -93.66
N SER A 549 -16.08 -20.73 -93.64
CA SER A 549 -15.50 -20.17 -94.87
C SER A 549 -14.80 -21.23 -95.73
N GLN A 550 -14.15 -22.23 -95.11
CA GLN A 550 -13.58 -23.38 -95.82
C GLN A 550 -14.66 -24.24 -96.46
N GLN A 551 -15.77 -24.53 -95.78
CA GLN A 551 -16.90 -25.24 -96.37
C GLN A 551 -17.52 -24.46 -97.53
N GLN A 552 -17.66 -23.13 -97.42
CA GLN A 552 -18.10 -22.28 -98.53
C GLN A 552 -17.13 -22.30 -99.71
N ALA A 553 -15.82 -22.19 -99.46
CA ALA A 553 -14.79 -22.27 -100.50
C ALA A 553 -14.75 -23.65 -101.17
N ILE A 554 -14.88 -24.75 -100.40
CA ILE A 554 -14.99 -26.13 -100.91
C ILE A 554 -16.24 -26.27 -101.79
N THR A 555 -17.37 -25.67 -101.38
CA THR A 555 -18.62 -25.68 -102.16
C THR A 555 -18.47 -24.88 -103.47
N GLN A 556 -17.77 -23.75 -103.44
CA GLN A 556 -17.48 -22.97 -104.65
C GLN A 556 -16.52 -23.70 -105.59
N ILE A 557 -15.49 -24.35 -105.06
CA ILE A 557 -14.54 -25.16 -105.86
C ILE A 557 -15.24 -26.38 -106.47
N SER A 558 -16.12 -27.05 -105.72
CA SER A 558 -16.90 -28.17 -106.27
C SER A 558 -17.88 -27.71 -107.35
N GLN A 559 -18.48 -26.53 -107.21
CA GLN A 559 -19.28 -25.89 -108.27
C GLN A 559 -18.44 -25.56 -109.51
N ILE A 560 -17.25 -24.96 -109.36
CA ILE A 560 -16.35 -24.64 -110.48
C ILE A 560 -15.89 -25.93 -111.20
N ILE A 561 -15.49 -26.96 -110.46
CA ILE A 561 -15.09 -28.26 -111.04
C ILE A 561 -16.26 -28.94 -111.74
N SER A 562 -17.48 -28.86 -111.19
CA SER A 562 -18.68 -29.37 -111.86
C SER A 562 -19.04 -28.59 -113.14
N SER A 563 -18.75 -27.29 -113.18
CA SER A 563 -18.95 -26.47 -114.37
C SER A 563 -17.91 -26.74 -115.47
N LEU A 564 -16.68 -27.10 -115.08
CA LEU A 564 -15.62 -27.52 -115.99
C LEU A 564 -15.86 -28.93 -116.56
N SER A 565 -16.47 -29.83 -115.79
CA SER A 565 -16.83 -31.17 -116.29
C SER A 565 -18.13 -31.20 -117.11
N GLN A 566 -18.92 -30.13 -117.08
CA GLN A 566 -20.18 -29.97 -117.84
C GLN A 566 -20.06 -29.09 -119.08
N SER A 567 -18.85 -28.74 -119.54
CA SER A 567 -18.66 -28.05 -120.81
C SER A 567 -18.39 -29.08 -121.93
N PRO A 568 -19.34 -29.35 -122.84
CA PRO A 568 -19.10 -30.21 -123.99
C PRO A 568 -18.59 -29.35 -125.17
N GLU A 569 -17.35 -29.55 -125.61
CA GLU A 569 -16.97 -29.14 -126.96
C GLU A 569 -17.45 -30.20 -127.96
N LEU A 570 -18.40 -29.81 -128.81
CA LEU A 570 -18.85 -30.58 -129.97
C LEU A 570 -17.92 -30.32 -131.17
N ALA A 571 -17.29 -31.41 -131.61
CA ALA A 571 -17.03 -31.87 -132.99
C ALA A 571 -15.84 -31.33 -133.84
N ALA A 572 -14.98 -32.31 -134.17
CA ALA A 572 -14.40 -32.66 -135.48
C ALA A 572 -13.31 -31.77 -136.12
N SER A 573 -12.07 -32.28 -136.09
CA SER A 573 -11.36 -32.80 -137.27
C SER A 573 -10.22 -33.73 -136.87
#